data_AF-A0A0S3UHL3-F1
#
_entry.id   AF-A0A0S3UHL3-F1
#
_cell.length_a   1.000
_cell.length_b   1.000
_cell.length_c   1.000
_cell.angle_alpha   90.00
_cell.angle_beta   90.00
_cell.angle_gamma   90.00
#
_symmetry.space_group_name_H-M   'P 1'
#
loop_
_entity.id
_entity.type
_entity.pdbx_description
1 polymer ?
#
loop_
_entity_poly.entity_id
_entity_poly.type
_entity_poly.pdbx_seq_one_letter_code
_entity_poly.pdbx_strand_id
1 'polypeptide(L)'
;MKGTEHFKDVIQNYLETRASYDELFAESFRKENKNIDECITYILTEVQKMGCAGLSDEEVYSLAVHYYDEDNIEVGKSINCQVVVNHTIELTEEEKAEARKKAIERYQAEEYRKLTAKKPKAEKQVEQQIAQPSLFEF
;
A
#
# COMPACT_ATOMS: atom_id res chain seq x y z
N MET A 1 -21.17 3.91 -17.84
CA MET A 1 -20.48 2.68 -17.39
C MET A 1 -19.37 3.14 -16.45
N LYS A 2 -19.67 3.31 -15.16
CA LYS A 2 -18.83 4.12 -14.25
C LYS A 2 -17.39 3.56 -14.05
N GLY A 3 -17.22 2.24 -14.16
CA GLY A 3 -15.90 1.61 -14.01
C GLY A 3 -14.94 1.94 -15.15
N THR A 4 -15.42 2.00 -16.39
CA THR A 4 -14.59 2.30 -17.56
C THR A 4 -14.18 3.77 -17.60
N GLU A 5 -15.06 4.68 -17.19
CA GLU A 5 -14.74 6.11 -17.11
C GLU A 5 -13.68 6.38 -16.05
N HIS A 6 -13.84 5.83 -14.84
CA HIS A 6 -12.82 5.95 -13.80
C HIS A 6 -11.48 5.34 -14.23
N PHE A 7 -11.50 4.18 -14.89
CA PHE A 7 -10.28 3.55 -15.41
C PHE A 7 -9.57 4.47 -16.40
N LYS A 8 -10.32 5.08 -17.32
CA LYS A 8 -9.80 6.03 -18.29
C LYS A 8 -9.16 7.25 -17.60
N ASP A 9 -9.83 7.83 -16.61
CA ASP A 9 -9.33 9.00 -15.88
C ASP A 9 -8.01 8.70 -15.15
N VAL A 10 -7.89 7.52 -14.52
CA VAL A 10 -6.66 7.11 -13.82
C VAL A 10 -5.50 6.95 -14.79
N ILE A 11 -5.71 6.29 -15.92
CA ILE A 11 -4.66 6.11 -16.94
C ILE A 11 -4.27 7.45 -17.55
N GLN A 12 -5.24 8.30 -17.85
CA GLN A 12 -4.97 9.64 -18.38
C GLN A 12 -4.10 10.45 -17.41
N ASN A 13 -4.48 10.50 -16.12
CA ASN A 13 -3.72 11.24 -15.10
C ASN A 13 -2.28 10.74 -14.96
N TYR A 14 -2.08 9.41 -15.01
CA TYR A 14 -0.76 8.81 -14.99
C TYR A 14 0.09 9.24 -16.20
N LEU A 15 -0.46 9.18 -17.41
CA LEU A 15 0.24 9.55 -18.64
C LEU A 15 0.56 11.05 -18.69
N GLU A 16 -0.36 11.91 -18.22
CA GLU A 16 -0.15 13.36 -18.11
C GLU A 16 0.96 13.69 -17.10
N THR A 17 0.93 13.03 -15.92
CA THR A 17 1.99 13.16 -14.92
C THR A 17 3.32 12.73 -15.51
N ARG A 18 3.36 11.63 -16.27
CA ARG A 18 4.57 11.16 -16.94
C ARG A 18 5.10 12.14 -17.99
N ALA A 19 4.22 12.65 -18.85
CA ALA A 19 4.55 13.66 -19.85
C ALA A 19 5.02 14.99 -19.23
N SER A 20 4.75 15.25 -17.94
CA SER A 20 5.24 16.46 -17.27
C SER A 20 6.73 16.43 -16.93
N TYR A 21 7.31 15.24 -16.71
CA TYR A 21 8.72 15.07 -16.36
C TYR A 21 9.55 14.36 -17.44
N ASP A 22 8.91 13.65 -18.37
CA ASP A 22 9.56 12.95 -19.48
C ASP A 22 9.24 13.65 -20.81
N GLU A 23 10.19 14.44 -21.31
CA GLU A 23 10.03 15.23 -22.53
C GLU A 23 9.89 14.35 -23.79
N LEU A 24 10.61 13.23 -23.86
CA LEU A 24 10.53 12.30 -25.00
C LEU A 24 9.16 11.64 -25.05
N PHE A 25 8.66 11.23 -23.89
CA PHE A 25 7.31 10.71 -23.78
C PHE A 25 6.25 11.77 -24.09
N ALA A 26 6.46 13.02 -23.69
CA ALA A 26 5.54 14.13 -23.97
C ALA A 26 5.38 14.40 -25.47
N GLU A 27 6.46 14.27 -26.26
CA GLU A 27 6.38 14.36 -27.72
C GLU A 27 5.52 13.24 -28.31
N SER A 28 5.71 12.00 -27.85
CA SER A 28 4.89 10.85 -28.25
C SER A 28 3.43 10.97 -27.83
N PHE A 29 3.17 11.48 -26.62
CA PHE A 29 1.82 11.67 -26.08
C PHE A 29 1.01 12.74 -26.85
N ARG A 30 1.67 13.76 -27.41
CA ARG A 30 1.03 14.83 -28.19
C ARG A 30 0.73 14.45 -29.64
N LYS A 31 1.13 13.27 -30.10
CA LYS A 31 0.86 12.82 -31.49
C LYS A 31 -0.65 12.65 -31.70
N GLU A 32 -1.22 13.31 -32.71
CA GLU A 32 -2.67 13.21 -33.04
C GLU A 32 -3.12 11.79 -33.41
N ASN A 33 -2.20 10.91 -33.81
CA ASN A 33 -2.50 9.52 -34.16
C ASN A 33 -2.70 8.62 -32.92
N LYS A 34 -2.62 9.16 -31.70
CA LYS A 34 -2.74 8.39 -30.47
C LYS A 34 -3.93 8.87 -29.67
N ASN A 35 -4.80 7.93 -29.28
CA ASN A 35 -6.00 8.23 -28.51
C ASN A 35 -6.03 7.40 -27.23
N ILE A 36 -6.49 8.01 -26.14
CA ILE A 36 -6.66 7.33 -24.86
C ILE A 36 -7.68 6.16 -24.98
N ASP A 37 -8.75 6.30 -25.77
CA ASP A 37 -9.73 5.22 -25.97
C ASP A 37 -9.13 3.99 -26.68
N GLU A 38 -8.22 4.23 -27.63
CA GLU A 38 -7.46 3.18 -28.30
C GLU A 38 -6.42 2.56 -27.37
N CYS A 39 -5.75 3.37 -26.54
CA CYS A 39 -4.86 2.87 -25.50
C CYS A 39 -5.60 1.91 -24.54
N ILE A 40 -6.77 2.30 -24.05
CA ILE A 40 -7.62 1.42 -23.22
C ILE A 40 -8.00 0.15 -23.97
N THR A 41 -8.38 0.25 -25.24
CA THR A 41 -8.74 -0.91 -26.06
C THR A 41 -7.55 -1.86 -26.27
N TYR A 42 -6.35 -1.32 -26.46
CA TYR A 42 -5.11 -2.07 -26.58
C TYR A 42 -4.83 -2.85 -25.29
N ILE A 43 -4.87 -2.18 -24.14
CA ILE A 43 -4.68 -2.81 -22.82
C ILE A 43 -5.66 -3.96 -22.64
N LEU A 44 -6.95 -3.76 -22.93
CA LEU A 44 -7.98 -4.79 -22.80
C LEU A 44 -7.74 -5.99 -23.74
N THR A 45 -7.27 -5.73 -24.96
CA THR A 45 -6.93 -6.79 -25.92
C THR A 45 -5.74 -7.59 -25.45
N GLU A 46 -4.72 -6.93 -24.90
CA GLU A 46 -3.52 -7.60 -24.43
C GLU A 46 -3.80 -8.47 -23.21
N VAL A 47 -4.61 -7.97 -22.27
CA VAL A 47 -5.12 -8.77 -21.13
C VAL A 47 -5.88 -10.01 -21.61
N GLN A 48 -6.73 -9.86 -22.64
CA GLN A 48 -7.47 -10.98 -23.21
C GLN A 48 -6.52 -12.02 -23.82
N LYS A 49 -5.47 -11.60 -24.53
CA LYS A 49 -4.46 -12.52 -25.09
C LYS A 49 -3.67 -13.23 -24.01
N MET A 50 -3.31 -12.54 -22.93
CA MET A 50 -2.59 -13.10 -21.80
C MET A 50 -3.44 -14.11 -21.01
N GLY A 51 -4.78 -14.03 -21.13
CA GLY A 51 -5.70 -14.92 -20.41
C GLY A 51 -5.75 -14.63 -18.90
N CYS A 52 -5.27 -13.46 -18.47
CA CYS A 52 -5.26 -13.03 -17.08
C CYS A 52 -6.57 -12.29 -16.75
N ALA A 53 -7.17 -12.62 -15.60
CA ALA A 53 -8.40 -11.97 -15.13
C ALA A 53 -8.16 -10.66 -14.34
N GLY A 54 -6.90 -10.28 -14.14
CA GLY A 54 -6.51 -9.06 -13.43
C GLY A 54 -5.07 -8.69 -13.74
N LEU A 55 -4.81 -7.38 -13.75
CA LEU A 55 -3.48 -6.77 -13.84
C LEU A 55 -3.26 -5.89 -12.60
N SER A 56 -2.00 -5.69 -12.23
CA SER A 56 -1.63 -4.64 -11.28
C SER A 56 -1.61 -3.27 -11.96
N ASP A 57 -1.69 -2.19 -11.18
CA ASP A 57 -1.64 -0.82 -11.70
C ASP A 57 -0.33 -0.59 -12.50
N GLU A 58 0.81 -1.10 -12.04
CA GLU A 58 2.10 -0.99 -12.73
C GLU A 58 2.10 -1.67 -14.11
N GLU A 59 1.49 -2.85 -14.24
CA GLU A 59 1.39 -3.55 -15.53
C GLU A 59 0.49 -2.79 -16.51
N VAL A 60 -0.63 -2.26 -16.01
CA VAL A 60 -1.53 -1.44 -16.82
C VAL A 60 -0.82 -0.17 -17.30
N TYR A 61 -0.11 0.53 -16.41
CA TYR A 61 0.68 1.71 -16.77
C TYR A 61 1.79 1.40 -17.76
N SER A 62 2.47 0.26 -17.61
CA SER A 62 3.50 -0.19 -18.54
C SER A 62 2.93 -0.41 -19.95
N LEU A 63 1.79 -1.08 -20.06
CA LEU A 63 1.09 -1.27 -21.34
C LEU A 63 0.63 0.07 -21.94
N ALA A 64 0.16 0.99 -21.11
CA ALA A 64 -0.27 2.32 -21.55
C ALA A 64 0.91 3.10 -22.15
N VAL A 65 2.07 3.10 -21.50
CA VAL A 65 3.28 3.78 -22.00
C VAL A 65 3.76 3.14 -23.30
N HIS A 66 3.78 1.80 -23.35
CA HIS A 66 4.15 1.05 -24.55
C HIS A 66 3.30 1.43 -25.77
N TYR A 67 1.99 1.65 -25.58
CA TYR A 67 1.11 2.10 -26.66
C TYR A 67 1.51 3.47 -27.24
N TYR A 68 2.03 4.39 -26.41
CA TYR A 68 2.46 5.72 -26.88
C TYR A 68 3.89 5.73 -27.41
N ASP A 69 4.78 4.89 -26.89
CA ASP A 69 6.16 4.78 -27.36
C ASP A 69 6.26 4.07 -28.71
N GLU A 70 5.41 3.08 -28.99
CA GLU A 70 5.41 2.38 -30.28
C GLU A 70 4.50 3.05 -31.32
N ASP A 71 5.06 3.47 -32.46
CA ASP A 71 4.28 4.10 -33.52
C ASP A 71 3.34 3.13 -34.27
N ASN A 72 3.66 1.84 -34.35
CA ASN A 72 2.86 0.82 -35.06
C ASN A 72 2.40 -0.28 -34.12
N ILE A 73 1.31 -0.04 -33.39
CA ILE A 73 0.75 -1.01 -32.45
C ILE A 73 -0.62 -1.50 -32.90
N GLU A 74 -0.84 -2.81 -32.86
CA GLU A 74 -2.12 -3.41 -33.21
C GLU A 74 -3.08 -3.34 -32.01
N VAL A 75 -3.93 -2.32 -32.00
CA VAL A 75 -4.95 -2.09 -30.95
C VAL A 75 -5.94 -3.24 -30.82
N GLY A 76 -6.09 -4.05 -31.87
CA GLY A 76 -7.00 -5.18 -31.91
C GLY A 76 -8.45 -4.77 -32.22
N LYS A 77 -9.40 -5.68 -31.97
CA LYS A 77 -10.83 -5.43 -32.18
C LYS A 77 -11.44 -4.87 -30.90
N SER A 78 -12.42 -3.98 -31.02
CA SER A 78 -13.19 -3.52 -29.86
C SER A 78 -13.86 -4.69 -29.15
N ILE A 79 -13.47 -4.91 -27.89
CA ILE A 79 -13.98 -6.01 -27.08
C ILE A 79 -15.04 -5.45 -26.14
N ASN A 80 -16.19 -6.11 -26.05
CA ASN A 80 -17.21 -5.77 -25.06
C ASN A 80 -16.80 -6.32 -23.69
N CYS A 81 -15.89 -5.62 -23.01
CA CYS A 81 -15.36 -6.00 -21.71
C CYS A 81 -15.99 -5.16 -20.59
N GLN A 82 -16.40 -5.83 -19.50
CA GLN A 82 -16.83 -5.15 -18.28
C GLN A 82 -15.61 -4.93 -17.39
N VAL A 83 -15.15 -3.68 -17.30
CA VAL A 83 -14.02 -3.29 -16.44
C VAL A 83 -14.55 -3.06 -15.02
N VAL A 84 -14.04 -3.84 -14.06
CA VAL A 84 -14.31 -3.66 -12.63
C VAL A 84 -13.00 -3.23 -11.97
N VAL A 85 -12.92 -1.95 -11.63
CA VAL A 85 -11.75 -1.36 -10.97
C VAL A 85 -11.89 -1.59 -9.46
N ASN A 86 -11.19 -2.58 -8.92
CA ASN A 86 -11.01 -2.74 -7.47
C ASN A 86 -9.87 -1.84 -6.98
N HIS A 87 -9.90 -0.55 -7.31
CA HIS A 87 -8.95 0.40 -6.74
C HIS A 87 -9.37 0.68 -5.30
N THR A 88 -9.06 -0.24 -4.40
CA THR A 88 -8.84 0.11 -3.01
C THR A 88 -7.61 0.98 -3.02
N ILE A 89 -7.80 2.30 -2.88
CA ILE A 89 -6.75 3.27 -2.60
C ILE A 89 -5.84 2.61 -1.55
N GLU A 90 -4.67 2.12 -1.98
CA GLU A 90 -3.71 1.58 -1.04
C GLU A 90 -3.27 2.77 -0.21
N LEU A 91 -3.85 2.84 0.99
CA LEU A 91 -3.43 3.73 2.05
C LEU A 91 -1.90 3.64 2.13
N THR A 92 -1.30 4.77 1.76
CA THR A 92 0.13 5.09 1.67
C THR A 92 0.98 4.35 2.70
N GLU A 93 2.22 4.00 2.34
CA GLU A 93 3.18 3.23 3.17
C GLU A 93 3.30 3.69 4.64
N GLU A 94 2.95 4.94 4.94
CA GLU A 94 2.85 5.48 6.30
C GLU A 94 1.94 4.66 7.23
N GLU A 95 0.78 4.17 6.79
CA GLU A 95 -0.14 3.41 7.67
C GLU A 95 0.33 1.98 7.92
N LYS A 96 1.02 1.37 6.95
CA LYS A 96 1.63 0.04 7.08
C LYS A 96 2.81 0.08 8.07
N ALA A 97 3.56 1.18 8.09
CA ALA A 97 4.65 1.40 9.04
C ALA A 97 4.13 1.68 10.47
N GLU A 98 3.05 2.44 10.61
CA GLU A 98 2.45 2.71 11.93
C GLU A 98 1.89 1.45 12.58
N ALA A 99 1.21 0.59 11.81
CA ALA A 99 0.71 -0.69 12.31
C ALA A 99 1.83 -1.62 12.82
N ARG A 100 2.98 -1.66 12.11
CA ARG A 100 4.16 -2.42 12.55
C ARG A 100 4.78 -1.84 13.81
N LYS A 101 4.94 -0.51 13.91
CA LYS A 101 5.47 0.14 15.12
C LYS A 101 4.58 -0.10 16.35
N LYS A 102 3.27 0.03 16.19
CA LYS A 102 2.28 -0.17 17.27
C LYS A 102 2.25 -1.61 17.78
N ALA A 103 2.42 -2.60 16.89
CA ALA A 103 2.52 -4.00 17.29
C ALA A 103 3.79 -4.28 18.11
N ILE A 104 4.93 -3.72 17.68
CA ILE A 104 6.22 -3.87 18.38
C ILE A 104 6.17 -3.18 19.75
N GLU A 105 5.62 -1.97 19.83
CA GLU A 105 5.52 -1.22 21.09
C GLU A 105 4.62 -1.93 22.11
N ARG A 106 3.48 -2.48 21.68
CA ARG A 106 2.61 -3.27 22.56
C ARG A 106 3.30 -4.50 23.12
N TYR A 107 4.05 -5.22 22.27
CA TYR A 107 4.82 -6.38 22.71
C TYR A 107 5.91 -6.01 23.73
N GLN A 108 6.65 -4.92 23.48
CA GLN A 108 7.67 -4.43 24.41
C GLN A 108 7.08 -4.01 25.76
N ALA A 109 5.93 -3.31 25.74
CA ALA A 109 5.25 -2.86 26.95
C ALA A 109 4.75 -4.05 27.80
N GLU A 110 4.23 -5.11 27.18
CA GLU A 110 3.80 -6.31 27.90
C GLU A 110 4.98 -7.06 28.53
N GLU A 111 6.09 -7.23 27.81
CA GLU A 111 7.29 -7.86 28.37
C GLU A 111 7.88 -7.02 29.52
N TYR A 112 7.95 -5.70 29.38
CA TYR A 112 8.41 -4.81 30.46
C TYR A 112 7.48 -4.86 31.68
N ARG A 113 6.16 -4.98 31.48
CA ARG A 113 5.19 -5.15 32.56
C ARG A 113 5.35 -6.50 33.27
N LYS A 114 5.61 -7.59 32.55
CA LYS A 114 5.89 -8.90 33.15
C LYS A 114 7.20 -8.90 33.96
N LEU A 115 8.22 -8.17 33.51
CA LEU A 115 9.50 -8.04 34.22
C LEU A 115 9.39 -7.16 35.47
N THR A 116 8.63 -6.07 35.40
CA THR A 116 8.43 -5.15 36.54
C THR A 116 7.47 -5.72 37.59
N ALA A 117 6.46 -6.50 37.19
CA ALA A 117 5.58 -7.22 38.12
C ALA A 117 6.28 -8.36 38.89
N LYS A 118 7.47 -8.80 38.44
CA LYS A 118 8.29 -9.81 39.12
C LYS A 118 9.33 -9.23 40.09
N LYS A 119 9.40 -7.90 40.28
CA LYS A 119 10.28 -7.32 41.30
C LYS A 119 9.62 -7.48 42.68
N PRO A 120 10.24 -8.19 43.64
CA PRO A 120 9.71 -8.27 44.99
C PRO A 120 9.75 -6.89 45.64
N LYS A 121 8.65 -6.49 46.28
CA LYS A 121 8.63 -5.34 47.19
C LYS A 121 9.71 -5.58 48.26
N ALA A 122 10.71 -4.70 48.32
CA ALA A 122 11.57 -4.60 49.48
C ALA A 122 10.74 -4.02 50.64
N GLU A 123 10.09 -4.87 51.41
CA GLU A 123 9.55 -4.52 52.72
C GLU A 123 10.68 -4.52 53.75
N LYS A 124 11.14 -3.34 54.17
CA LYS A 124 11.70 -3.09 55.53
C LYS A 124 11.56 -1.59 55.84
N GLN A 125 11.16 -1.11 57.01
CA GLN A 125 10.64 -1.66 58.27
C GLN A 125 10.02 -0.43 58.97
N VAL A 126 8.76 -0.52 59.43
CA VAL A 126 8.17 0.50 60.31
C VAL A 126 8.60 0.18 61.73
N GLU A 127 9.24 1.15 62.36
CA GLU A 127 9.65 1.19 63.75
C GLU A 127 8.41 1.22 64.65
N GLN A 128 8.25 0.25 65.57
CA GLN A 128 7.51 0.42 66.82
C GLN A 128 7.79 -0.70 67.82
N GLN A 129 8.13 -0.25 69.03
CA GLN A 129 8.47 -0.97 70.26
C GLN A 129 7.39 -1.99 70.67
N ILE A 130 7.76 -3.02 71.45
CA ILE A 130 7.13 -3.41 72.74
C ILE A 130 7.75 -4.75 73.25
N ALA A 131 8.17 -4.69 74.52
CA ALA A 131 8.36 -5.78 75.51
C ALA A 131 9.41 -6.87 75.29
N GLN A 132 10.54 -6.71 76.00
CA GLN A 132 11.39 -7.82 76.45
C GLN A 132 10.68 -8.61 77.57
N PRO A 133 10.92 -9.92 77.67
CA PRO A 133 11.15 -10.51 78.97
C PRO A 133 12.56 -11.12 79.06
N SER A 134 13.18 -10.91 80.22
CA SER A 134 14.55 -11.21 80.61
C SER A 134 14.88 -12.71 80.64
N LEU A 135 16.09 -13.05 80.17
CA LEU A 135 16.65 -14.41 80.11
C LEU A 135 17.60 -14.71 81.29
N PHE A 136 17.16 -14.43 82.51
CA PHE A 136 17.81 -14.92 83.74
C PHE A 136 16.72 -15.29 84.75
N GLU A 137 16.21 -16.51 84.64
CA GLU A 137 15.61 -17.26 85.75
C GLU A 137 16.19 -18.67 85.68
N PHE A 138 17.35 -18.86 86.31
CA PHE A 138 17.81 -20.12 86.92
C PHE A 138 19.03 -19.85 87.81
#